data_AF-A0A935PYC0-F1
#
_entry.id   AF-A0A935PYC0-F1
#
_cell.length_a   1.000
_cell.length_b   1.000
_cell.length_c   1.000
_cell.angle_alpha   90.00
_cell.angle_beta   90.00
_cell.angle_gamma   90.00
#
_symmetry.space_group_name_H-M   'P 1'
#
loop_
_entity.id
_entity.type
_entity.pdbx_description
1 polymer ?
#
loop_
_entity_poly.entity_id
_entity_poly.type
_entity_poly.pdbx_seq_one_letter_code
_entity_poly.pdbx_strand_id
1 'polypeptide(L)'
;MKTYLFGALAVLAGTLQAAEDTRQLVPMPAAAAATLGAEMRASLLALNEILGLVAAGKLKGAGELAEKELGISAMGKHRSLPFDARPGPHMPPAMHAIGIDGHRAASEFARTAASGDREKTLAALPSLTTACVGCHYAYRIR
;
A
#
# COMPACT_ATOMS: atom_id res chain seq x y z
N MET A 1 -27.96 46.01 -46.83
CA MET A 1 -26.84 46.00 -45.85
C MET A 1 -27.12 44.90 -44.83
N LYS A 2 -26.06 44.19 -44.43
CA LYS A 2 -26.03 42.84 -43.86
C LYS A 2 -26.90 42.61 -42.61
N THR A 3 -27.62 41.50 -42.65
CA THR A 3 -28.16 40.71 -41.54
C THR A 3 -27.04 40.24 -40.60
N TYR A 4 -27.27 40.32 -39.28
CA TYR A 4 -26.59 39.43 -38.32
C TYR A 4 -27.54 39.07 -37.17
N LEU A 5 -28.17 37.91 -37.34
CA LEU A 5 -28.84 37.13 -36.31
C LEU A 5 -27.71 36.48 -35.48
N PHE A 6 -27.38 37.01 -34.29
CA PHE A 6 -26.45 36.35 -33.38
C PHE A 6 -27.24 35.45 -32.43
N GLY A 7 -27.34 34.18 -32.79
CA GLY A 7 -27.80 33.12 -31.90
C GLY A 7 -26.82 32.95 -30.76
N ALA A 8 -27.28 33.20 -29.53
CA ALA A 8 -26.54 32.90 -28.32
C ALA A 8 -26.52 31.38 -28.11
N LEU A 9 -25.43 30.74 -28.56
CA LEU A 9 -25.13 29.35 -28.26
C LEU A 9 -24.68 29.28 -26.79
N ALA A 10 -25.61 28.94 -25.88
CA ALA A 10 -25.29 28.66 -24.49
C ALA A 10 -24.44 27.38 -24.43
N VAL A 11 -23.14 27.55 -24.21
CA VAL A 11 -22.21 26.45 -23.93
C VAL A 11 -22.57 25.89 -22.55
N LEU A 12 -23.18 24.71 -22.51
CA LEU A 12 -23.23 23.89 -21.30
C LEU A 12 -21.81 23.44 -20.97
N ALA A 13 -21.10 24.22 -20.16
CA ALA A 13 -19.91 23.75 -19.47
C ALA A 13 -20.36 22.74 -18.41
N GLY A 14 -20.43 21.46 -18.79
CA GLY A 14 -20.57 20.37 -17.84
C GLY A 14 -19.39 20.42 -16.88
N THR A 15 -19.63 20.79 -15.62
CA THR A 15 -18.65 20.64 -14.56
C THR A 15 -18.40 19.15 -14.38
N LEU A 16 -17.30 18.65 -14.94
CA LEU A 16 -16.68 17.39 -14.53
C LEU A 16 -16.22 17.58 -13.08
N GLN A 17 -17.15 17.42 -12.15
CA GLN A 17 -16.87 17.43 -10.74
C GLN A 17 -16.15 16.12 -10.44
N ALA A 18 -14.82 16.16 -10.40
CA ALA A 18 -14.03 15.04 -9.91
C ALA A 18 -14.54 14.70 -8.52
N ALA A 19 -14.94 13.44 -8.30
CA ALA A 19 -15.39 13.00 -6.99
C ALA A 19 -14.30 13.33 -5.96
N GLU A 20 -14.68 14.03 -4.90
CA GLU A 20 -13.75 14.37 -3.84
C GLU A 20 -13.23 13.08 -3.21
N ASP A 21 -11.90 12.94 -3.12
CA ASP A 21 -11.28 11.81 -2.43
C ASP A 21 -11.51 11.98 -0.92
N THR A 22 -12.43 11.16 -0.39
CA THR A 22 -12.92 11.21 1.00
C THR A 22 -11.95 10.61 2.00
N ARG A 23 -10.81 10.07 1.58
CA ARG A 23 -9.82 9.47 2.48
C ARG A 23 -9.18 10.53 3.36
N GLN A 24 -8.82 10.15 4.58
CA GLN A 24 -8.13 11.03 5.49
C GLN A 24 -6.75 11.42 4.93
N LEU A 25 -6.54 12.72 4.72
CA LEU A 25 -5.23 13.25 4.37
C LEU A 25 -4.31 13.16 5.59
N VAL A 26 -3.19 12.47 5.43
CA VAL A 26 -2.12 12.43 6.43
C VAL A 26 -1.02 13.40 5.98
N PRO A 27 -0.88 14.57 6.62
CA PRO A 27 0.18 15.51 6.28
C PRO A 27 1.54 14.92 6.66
N MET A 28 2.49 14.96 5.73
CA MET A 28 3.81 14.35 5.89
C MET A 28 4.86 15.21 5.16
N PRO A 29 6.09 15.34 5.69
CA PRO A 29 7.18 15.96 4.94
C PRO A 29 7.45 15.18 3.64
N ALA A 30 7.85 15.90 2.58
CA ALA A 30 8.07 15.31 1.25
C ALA A 30 9.09 14.16 1.27
N ALA A 31 10.13 14.25 2.10
CA ALA A 31 11.11 13.18 2.26
C ALA A 31 10.49 11.89 2.82
N ALA A 32 9.70 12.00 3.90
CA ALA A 32 8.99 10.85 4.46
C ALA A 32 7.94 10.28 3.50
N ALA A 33 7.23 11.13 2.75
CA ALA A 33 6.27 10.67 1.74
C ALA A 33 6.96 9.88 0.61
N ALA A 34 8.13 10.34 0.15
CA ALA A 34 8.94 9.64 -0.83
C ALA A 34 9.47 8.29 -0.30
N THR A 35 9.94 8.25 0.96
CA THR A 35 10.37 7.02 1.63
C THR A 35 9.24 6.01 1.73
N LEU A 36 8.05 6.43 2.20
CA LEU A 36 6.87 5.58 2.27
C LEU A 36 6.46 5.07 0.89
N GLY A 37 6.47 5.94 -0.12
CA GLY A 37 6.20 5.59 -1.51
C GLY A 37 7.14 4.51 -2.05
N ALA A 38 8.44 4.63 -1.77
CA ALA A 38 9.43 3.63 -2.16
C ALA A 38 9.22 2.30 -1.44
N GLU A 39 8.94 2.34 -0.13
CA GLU A 39 8.60 1.18 0.66
C GLU A 39 7.38 0.44 0.11
N MET A 40 6.28 1.14 -0.19
CA MET A 40 5.07 0.53 -0.75
C MET A 40 5.34 -0.17 -2.10
N ARG A 41 6.14 0.44 -2.98
CA ARG A 41 6.52 -0.18 -4.26
C ARG A 41 7.39 -1.43 -4.07
N ALA A 42 8.35 -1.39 -3.14
CA ALA A 42 9.17 -2.55 -2.81
C ALA A 42 8.31 -3.68 -2.22
N SER A 43 7.36 -3.35 -1.35
CA SER A 43 6.42 -4.33 -0.79
C SER A 43 5.53 -4.96 -1.88
N LEU A 44 5.08 -4.17 -2.86
CA LEU A 44 4.30 -4.69 -3.99
C LEU A 44 5.12 -5.65 -4.88
N LEU A 45 6.40 -5.34 -5.11
CA LEU A 45 7.32 -6.23 -5.81
C LEU A 45 7.47 -7.56 -5.06
N ALA A 46 7.77 -7.50 -3.76
CA ALA A 46 7.90 -8.69 -2.92
C ALA A 46 6.62 -9.54 -2.92
N LEU A 47 5.44 -8.91 -2.84
CA LEU A 47 4.16 -9.60 -2.92
C LEU A 47 4.02 -10.38 -4.23
N ASN A 48 4.35 -9.76 -5.37
CA ASN A 48 4.29 -10.43 -6.67
C ASN A 48 5.23 -11.65 -6.74
N GLU A 49 6.44 -11.53 -6.20
CA GLU A 49 7.39 -12.64 -6.14
C GLU A 49 6.91 -13.78 -5.22
N ILE A 50 6.35 -13.45 -4.06
CA ILE A 50 5.73 -14.41 -3.14
C ILE A 50 4.61 -15.18 -3.84
N LEU A 51 3.72 -14.48 -4.55
CA LEU A 51 2.64 -15.11 -5.32
C LEU A 51 3.18 -16.06 -6.39
N GLY A 52 4.24 -15.66 -7.11
CA GLY A 52 4.93 -16.52 -8.07
C GLY A 52 5.52 -17.79 -7.45
N LEU A 53 6.15 -17.66 -6.27
CA LEU A 53 6.69 -18.81 -5.52
C LEU A 53 5.59 -19.76 -5.05
N VAL A 54 4.48 -19.24 -4.53
CA VAL A 54 3.32 -20.04 -4.13
C VAL A 54 2.71 -20.77 -5.32
N ALA A 55 2.53 -20.07 -6.45
CA ALA A 55 2.03 -20.67 -7.69
C ALA A 55 2.92 -21.83 -8.16
N ALA A 56 4.24 -21.67 -8.08
CA ALA A 56 5.24 -22.69 -8.40
C ALA A 56 5.38 -23.80 -7.33
N GLY A 57 4.62 -23.77 -6.23
CA GLY A 57 4.70 -24.74 -5.14
C GLY A 57 5.95 -24.59 -4.26
N LYS A 58 6.71 -23.50 -4.39
CA LYS A 58 7.93 -23.20 -3.63
C LYS A 58 7.59 -22.52 -2.30
N LEU A 59 6.80 -23.19 -1.45
CA LEU A 59 6.18 -22.57 -0.27
C LEU A 59 7.20 -22.09 0.77
N LYS A 60 8.26 -22.87 1.05
CA LYS A 60 9.32 -22.44 1.98
C LYS A 60 9.98 -21.14 1.51
N GLY A 61 10.34 -21.07 0.22
CA GLY A 61 10.90 -19.84 -0.36
C GLY A 61 9.93 -18.66 -0.34
N ALA A 62 8.63 -18.91 -0.55
CA ALA A 62 7.61 -17.88 -0.39
C ALA A 62 7.57 -17.33 1.05
N GLY A 63 7.67 -18.20 2.04
CA GLY A 63 7.72 -17.79 3.45
C GLY A 63 8.98 -17.03 3.82
N GLU A 64 10.15 -17.48 3.37
CA GLU A 64 11.43 -16.80 3.58
C GLU A 64 11.42 -15.38 2.99
N LEU A 65 10.90 -15.23 1.76
CA LEU A 65 10.78 -13.92 1.12
C LEU A 65 9.78 -13.02 1.84
N ALA A 66 8.64 -13.57 2.27
CA ALA A 66 7.65 -12.83 3.04
C ALA A 66 8.21 -12.29 4.35
N GLU A 67 8.93 -13.12 5.12
CA GLU A 67 9.55 -12.66 6.37
C GLU A 67 10.62 -11.57 6.11
N LYS A 68 11.48 -11.80 5.12
CA LYS A 68 12.60 -10.91 4.81
C LYS A 68 12.15 -9.52 4.37
N GLU A 69 11.16 -9.44 3.47
CA GLU A 69 10.79 -8.18 2.81
C GLU A 69 9.56 -7.51 3.42
N LEU A 70 8.65 -8.29 4.01
CA LEU A 70 7.37 -7.79 4.52
C LEU A 70 7.18 -8.06 6.02
N GLY A 71 7.87 -9.05 6.59
CA GLY A 71 7.70 -9.49 7.98
C GLY A 71 8.21 -8.50 9.02
N ILE A 72 8.13 -8.91 10.28
CA ILE A 72 8.68 -8.20 11.44
C ILE A 72 10.18 -7.93 11.25
N SER A 73 10.92 -8.81 10.58
CA SER A 73 12.34 -8.59 10.26
C SER A 73 12.59 -7.35 9.40
N ALA A 74 11.63 -6.95 8.55
CA ALA A 74 11.70 -5.72 7.75
C ALA A 74 11.22 -4.48 8.51
N MET A 75 10.58 -4.65 9.68
CA MET A 75 9.97 -3.57 10.44
C MET A 75 11.04 -2.58 10.95
N GLY A 76 10.80 -1.29 10.73
CA GLY A 76 11.70 -0.24 11.19
C GLY A 76 12.96 -0.08 10.33
N LYS A 77 12.99 -0.59 9.10
CA LYS A 77 14.10 -0.41 8.14
C LYS A 77 14.51 1.06 7.91
N HIS A 78 13.61 2.00 8.19
CA HIS A 78 13.84 3.44 8.04
C HIS A 78 14.20 4.16 9.35
N ARG A 79 14.38 3.46 10.47
CA ARG A 79 14.63 4.06 11.80
C ARG A 79 15.89 4.92 11.90
N SER A 80 16.88 4.69 11.02
CA SER A 80 18.15 5.41 10.99
C SER A 80 18.12 6.68 10.13
N LEU A 81 17.07 6.90 9.33
CA LEU A 81 16.95 8.12 8.51
C LEU A 81 16.82 9.37 9.39
N PRO A 82 17.04 10.59 8.87
CA PRO A 82 16.62 11.83 9.51
C PRO A 82 15.13 11.82 9.87
N PHE A 83 14.71 12.51 10.95
CA PHE A 83 13.33 12.43 11.48
C PHE A 83 12.26 12.83 10.45
N ASP A 84 12.53 13.85 9.64
CA ASP A 84 11.68 14.33 8.55
C ASP A 84 11.57 13.34 7.38
N ALA A 85 12.49 12.39 7.27
CA ALA A 85 12.47 11.32 6.27
C ALA A 85 11.90 9.98 6.79
N ARG A 86 11.56 9.88 8.09
CA ARG A 86 10.93 8.68 8.68
C ARG A 86 9.42 8.75 8.48
N PRO A 87 8.76 7.79 7.81
CA PRO A 87 7.30 7.82 7.64
C PRO A 87 6.53 7.67 8.96
N GLY A 88 6.91 6.69 9.78
CA GLY A 88 6.15 6.28 10.97
C GLY A 88 5.80 7.41 11.95
N PRO A 89 6.73 8.30 12.33
CA PRO A 89 6.45 9.42 13.23
C PRO A 89 5.38 10.41 12.76
N HIS A 90 5.08 10.48 11.46
CA HIS A 90 4.08 11.40 10.90
C HIS A 90 2.71 10.73 10.69
N MET A 91 2.60 9.43 10.93
CA MET A 91 1.34 8.70 10.76
C MET A 91 0.44 8.86 11.99
N PRO A 92 -0.89 9.01 11.82
CA PRO A 92 -1.81 8.90 12.94
C PRO A 92 -1.74 7.48 13.54
N PRO A 93 -2.03 7.30 14.85
CA PRO A 93 -1.87 6.01 15.52
C PRO A 93 -2.55 4.83 14.81
N ALA A 94 -3.74 5.03 14.26
CA ALA A 94 -4.47 3.98 13.53
C ALA A 94 -3.76 3.56 12.23
N MET A 95 -3.23 4.51 11.46
CA MET A 95 -2.45 4.20 10.24
C MET A 95 -1.14 3.48 10.59
N HIS A 96 -0.46 3.91 11.66
CA HIS A 96 0.77 3.27 12.10
C HIS A 96 0.51 1.82 12.57
N ALA A 97 -0.60 1.59 13.27
CA ALA A 97 -1.02 0.25 13.69
C ALA A 97 -1.26 -0.67 12.49
N ILE A 98 -1.89 -0.19 11.42
CA ILE A 98 -2.08 -0.96 10.17
C ILE A 98 -0.73 -1.44 9.60
N GLY A 99 0.30 -0.57 9.60
CA GLY A 99 1.64 -0.94 9.15
C GLY A 99 2.27 -2.03 10.02
N ILE A 100 2.18 -1.90 11.35
CA ILE A 100 2.68 -2.90 12.31
C ILE A 100 1.97 -4.24 12.13
N ASP A 101 0.64 -4.22 11.99
CA ASP A 101 -0.14 -5.44 11.81
C ASP A 101 0.11 -6.09 10.45
N GLY A 102 0.41 -5.31 9.41
CA GLY A 102 0.91 -5.82 8.12
C GLY A 102 2.20 -6.63 8.27
N HIS A 103 3.18 -6.12 9.02
CA HIS A 103 4.41 -6.85 9.30
C HIS A 103 4.16 -8.15 10.07
N ARG A 104 3.28 -8.12 11.08
CA ARG A 104 2.91 -9.31 11.85
C ARG A 104 2.21 -10.36 10.99
N ALA A 105 1.30 -9.94 10.12
CA ALA A 105 0.59 -10.81 9.19
C ALA A 105 1.56 -11.48 8.22
N ALA A 106 2.52 -10.74 7.67
CA ALA A 106 3.55 -11.32 6.81
C ALA A 106 4.42 -12.36 7.52
N SER A 107 4.80 -12.12 8.79
CA SER A 107 5.50 -13.13 9.60
C SER A 107 4.66 -14.37 9.91
N GLU A 108 3.34 -14.22 10.10
CA GLU A 108 2.43 -15.35 10.28
C GLU A 108 2.25 -16.16 8.99
N PHE A 109 2.12 -15.47 7.85
CA PHE A 109 2.14 -16.10 6.54
C PHE A 109 3.46 -16.88 6.33
N ALA A 110 4.60 -16.29 6.69
CA ALA A 110 5.90 -16.95 6.56
C ALA A 110 5.98 -18.27 7.35
N ARG A 111 5.50 -18.28 8.60
CA ARG A 111 5.39 -19.50 9.40
C ARG A 111 4.47 -20.54 8.78
N THR A 112 3.31 -20.11 8.27
CA THR A 112 2.35 -20.99 7.59
C THR A 112 2.98 -21.61 6.36
N ALA A 113 3.63 -20.83 5.50
CA ALA A 113 4.28 -21.29 4.28
C ALA A 113 5.46 -22.23 4.55
N ALA A 114 6.21 -22.00 5.64
CA ALA A 114 7.32 -22.85 6.06
C ALA A 114 6.91 -24.29 6.42
N SER A 115 5.64 -24.49 6.83
CA SER A 115 5.06 -25.82 7.10
C SER A 115 4.97 -26.71 5.86
N GLY A 116 4.94 -26.11 4.65
CA GLY A 116 4.75 -26.83 3.40
C GLY A 116 3.30 -27.21 3.09
N ASP A 117 2.34 -26.83 3.93
CA ASP A 117 0.91 -27.05 3.70
C ASP A 117 0.39 -26.06 2.65
N ARG A 118 0.14 -26.57 1.43
CA ARG A 118 -0.28 -25.74 0.29
C ARG A 118 -1.63 -25.08 0.52
N GLU A 119 -2.60 -25.81 1.05
CA GLU A 119 -3.95 -25.29 1.24
C GLU A 119 -3.98 -24.20 2.30
N LYS A 120 -3.26 -24.39 3.42
CA LYS A 120 -3.12 -23.33 4.43
C LYS A 120 -2.37 -22.12 3.90
N THR A 121 -1.33 -22.33 3.07
CA THR A 121 -0.58 -21.22 2.48
C THR A 121 -1.46 -20.40 1.53
N LEU A 122 -2.26 -21.05 0.69
CA LEU A 122 -3.22 -20.39 -0.20
C LEU A 122 -4.28 -19.63 0.60
N ALA A 123 -4.83 -20.24 1.65
CA ALA A 123 -5.81 -19.61 2.53
C ALA A 123 -5.25 -18.37 3.26
N ALA A 124 -3.94 -18.32 3.51
CA ALA A 124 -3.27 -17.21 4.18
C ALA A 124 -2.89 -16.05 3.24
N LEU A 125 -2.96 -16.21 1.91
CA LEU A 125 -2.57 -15.16 0.95
C LEU A 125 -3.26 -13.80 1.17
N PRO A 126 -4.57 -13.70 1.49
CA PRO A 126 -5.22 -12.42 1.74
C PRO A 126 -4.62 -11.64 2.92
N SER A 127 -3.95 -12.31 3.85
CA SER A 127 -3.31 -11.64 4.99
C SER A 127 -2.18 -10.70 4.56
N LEU A 128 -1.50 -11.00 3.44
CA LEU A 128 -0.41 -10.19 2.90
C LEU A 128 -0.86 -8.85 2.29
N THR A 129 -2.14 -8.72 1.95
CA THR A 129 -2.70 -7.49 1.32
C THR A 129 -3.61 -6.70 2.24
N THR A 130 -3.95 -7.23 3.42
CA THR A 130 -4.91 -6.61 4.35
C THR A 130 -4.47 -5.19 4.76
N ALA A 131 -3.19 -5.00 5.08
CA ALA A 131 -2.66 -3.68 5.42
C ALA A 131 -2.66 -2.71 4.22
N CYS A 132 -2.36 -3.21 3.02
CA CYS A 132 -2.43 -2.42 1.79
C CYS A 132 -3.86 -1.90 1.57
N VAL A 133 -4.85 -2.79 1.64
CA VAL A 133 -6.27 -2.44 1.48
C VAL A 133 -6.72 -1.45 2.55
N GLY A 134 -6.45 -1.75 3.84
CA GLY A 134 -6.84 -0.88 4.94
C GLY A 134 -6.25 0.52 4.83
N CYS A 135 -4.95 0.62 4.50
CA CYS A 135 -4.29 1.91 4.34
C CYS A 135 -4.82 2.68 3.13
N HIS A 136 -4.92 2.04 1.95
CA HIS A 136 -5.35 2.70 0.72
C HIS A 136 -6.84 3.06 0.69
N TYR A 137 -7.66 2.36 1.48
CA TYR A 137 -9.09 2.65 1.63
C TYR A 137 -9.35 3.82 2.59
N ALA A 138 -8.54 3.98 3.65
CA ALA A 138 -8.78 4.98 4.69
C ALA A 138 -7.95 6.26 4.53
N TYR A 139 -6.75 6.17 3.94
CA TYR A 139 -5.77 7.25 3.98
C TYR A 139 -5.27 7.64 2.59
N ARG A 140 -4.83 8.90 2.50
CA ARG A 140 -4.02 9.41 1.42
C ARG A 140 -2.88 10.26 1.97
N ILE A 141 -1.74 10.25 1.29
CA ILE A 141 -0.61 11.15 1.54
C ILE A 141 -0.53 12.18 0.41
N ARG A 142 0.13 13.32 0.65
CA ARG A 142 0.43 14.34 -0.36
C ARG A 142 1.94 14.49 -0.52
#